data_AF-A0A7S0IL54-F1
#
_entry.id   AF-A0A7S0IL54-F1
#
_cell.length_a   1.000
_cell.length_b   1.000
_cell.length_c   1.000
_cell.angle_alpha   90.00
_cell.angle_beta   90.00
_cell.angle_gamma   90.00
#
_symmetry.space_group_name_H-M   'P 1'
#
loop_
_entity.id
_entity.type
_entity.pdbx_description
1 polymer ?
#
loop_
_entity_poly.entity_id
_entity_poly.type
_entity_poly.pdbx_seq_one_letter_code
_entity_poly.pdbx_strand_id
1 'polypeptide(L)'
;GVSHKLPPVESKPSITLHATWGNGLDTHFEGSGCVHCVAAEPMHAVLRVAVVDEAAAAGASLGSDQEVAYDTCVLGVLREGYRVFQLRSLRGTRIDSCYLLCHVALGSQVNAWVDQQQAVATLSHTVSECRARIGDLEAALEAASCVPTVGAPHPSNARSSQTESAEDC
;
A
#
# COMPACT_ATOMS: atom_id res chain seq x y z
N GLY A 1 -37.77 14.61 -24.81
CA GLY A 1 -37.21 13.79 -23.74
C GLY A 1 -35.74 13.60 -24.01
N VAL A 2 -34.88 14.07 -23.11
CA VAL A 2 -33.43 13.91 -23.24
C VAL A 2 -33.11 12.46 -22.93
N SER A 3 -32.79 11.68 -23.95
CA SER A 3 -32.29 10.32 -23.80
C SER A 3 -30.84 10.42 -23.34
N HIS A 4 -30.64 10.34 -22.03
CA HIS A 4 -29.32 10.11 -21.46
C HIS A 4 -28.95 8.66 -21.75
N LYS A 5 -28.37 8.42 -22.94
CA LYS A 5 -27.59 7.20 -23.19
C LYS A 5 -26.51 7.17 -22.11
N LEU A 6 -26.65 6.24 -21.17
CA LEU A 6 -25.61 5.90 -20.22
C LEU A 6 -24.34 5.61 -21.04
N PRO A 7 -23.17 6.11 -20.62
CA PRO A 7 -21.92 5.77 -21.27
C PRO A 7 -21.74 4.24 -21.28
N PRO A 8 -21.09 3.68 -22.32
CA PRO A 8 -20.84 2.25 -22.39
C PRO A 8 -20.15 1.79 -21.11
N VAL A 9 -20.56 0.63 -20.58
CA VAL A 9 -19.99 0.03 -19.37
C VAL A 9 -18.54 -0.35 -19.68
N GLU A 10 -17.63 0.60 -19.48
CA GLU A 10 -16.20 0.34 -19.42
C GLU A 10 -15.96 -0.71 -18.32
N SER A 11 -15.13 -1.71 -18.64
CA SER A 11 -14.89 -2.96 -17.91
C SER A 11 -15.22 -2.90 -16.42
N LYS A 12 -16.38 -3.42 -16.04
CA LYS A 12 -16.76 -3.56 -14.63
C LYS A 12 -15.73 -4.47 -13.96
N PRO A 13 -15.01 -4.02 -12.92
CA PRO A 13 -14.04 -4.87 -12.24
C PRO A 13 -14.77 -6.08 -11.65
N SER A 14 -14.35 -7.28 -12.04
CA SER A 14 -14.89 -8.55 -11.57
C SER A 14 -13.78 -9.39 -10.96
N ILE A 15 -14.05 -10.00 -9.81
CA ILE A 15 -13.17 -10.97 -9.15
C ILE A 15 -13.91 -12.29 -9.17
N THR A 16 -13.25 -13.33 -9.69
CA THR A 16 -13.80 -14.69 -9.73
C THR A 16 -13.12 -15.53 -8.67
N LEU A 17 -13.93 -16.21 -7.85
CA LEU A 17 -13.44 -17.21 -6.91
C LEU A 17 -13.77 -18.58 -7.47
N HIS A 18 -12.78 -19.47 -7.42
CA HIS A 18 -12.99 -20.86 -7.78
C HIS A 18 -13.38 -21.66 -6.55
N ALA A 19 -14.34 -22.56 -6.73
CA ALA A 19 -14.71 -23.53 -5.72
C ALA A 19 -13.49 -24.39 -5.37
N THR A 20 -13.26 -24.63 -4.08
CA THR A 20 -12.18 -25.49 -3.63
C THR A 20 -12.62 -26.93 -3.47
N TRP A 21 -13.88 -27.15 -3.12
CA TRP A 21 -14.52 -28.46 -3.14
C TRP A 21 -16.06 -28.31 -3.08
N GLY A 22 -16.77 -29.44 -3.20
CA GLY A 22 -18.23 -29.49 -3.18
C GLY A 22 -18.84 -29.62 -4.58
N ASN A 23 -20.17 -29.58 -4.64
CA ASN A 23 -20.94 -29.61 -5.89
C ASN A 23 -22.01 -28.51 -5.88
N GLY A 24 -22.85 -28.42 -6.91
CA GLY A 24 -23.90 -27.38 -7.03
C GLY A 24 -24.92 -27.28 -5.88
N LEU A 25 -24.88 -28.16 -4.88
CA LEU A 25 -25.70 -28.12 -3.67
C LEU A 25 -24.98 -27.54 -2.45
N ASP A 26 -23.66 -27.74 -2.35
CA ASP A 26 -22.85 -27.48 -1.15
C ASP A 26 -21.42 -27.01 -1.48
N THR A 27 -21.28 -26.17 -2.51
CA THR A 27 -19.98 -25.63 -2.92
C THR A 27 -19.30 -24.83 -1.80
N HIS A 28 -18.02 -25.14 -1.56
CA HIS A 28 -17.15 -24.38 -0.67
C HIS A 28 -16.07 -23.64 -1.45
N PHE A 29 -15.75 -22.43 -1.00
CA PHE A 29 -14.75 -21.54 -1.60
C PHE A 29 -13.57 -21.27 -0.66
N GLU A 30 -13.38 -22.12 0.37
CA GLU A 30 -12.33 -21.96 1.37
C GLU A 30 -10.94 -22.05 0.74
N GLY A 31 -10.13 -20.99 0.85
CA GLY A 31 -8.79 -20.91 0.27
C GLY A 31 -8.66 -19.98 -0.94
N SER A 32 -9.78 -19.56 -1.54
CA SER A 32 -9.81 -18.62 -2.68
C SER A 32 -9.47 -17.15 -2.31
N GLY A 33 -8.93 -16.91 -1.11
CA GLY A 33 -8.64 -15.57 -0.59
C GLY A 33 -9.90 -14.79 -0.19
N CYS A 34 -9.71 -13.67 0.50
CA CYS A 34 -10.79 -12.72 0.79
C CYS A 34 -10.89 -11.70 -0.34
N VAL A 35 -12.13 -11.33 -0.70
CA VAL A 35 -12.39 -10.28 -1.70
C VAL A 35 -12.37 -8.93 -0.99
N HIS A 36 -11.40 -8.09 -1.35
CA HIS A 36 -11.32 -6.73 -0.84
C HIS A 36 -12.03 -5.77 -1.80
N CYS A 37 -13.05 -5.07 -1.29
CA CYS A 37 -13.76 -4.03 -2.03
C CYS A 37 -13.49 -2.68 -1.38
N VAL A 38 -12.98 -1.74 -2.17
CA VAL A 38 -12.78 -0.35 -1.76
C VAL A 38 -13.76 0.52 -2.53
N ALA A 39 -14.53 1.33 -1.82
CA ALA A 39 -15.47 2.27 -2.42
C ALA A 39 -15.36 3.63 -1.73
N ALA A 40 -15.14 4.68 -2.52
CA ALA A 40 -15.12 6.07 -2.02
C ALA A 40 -16.52 6.50 -1.54
N GLU A 41 -17.57 6.04 -2.21
CA GLU A 41 -18.96 6.30 -1.84
C GLU A 41 -19.74 4.99 -1.63
N PRO A 42 -19.63 4.34 -0.45
CA PRO A 42 -20.24 3.03 -0.21
C PRO A 42 -21.75 2.99 -0.43
N MET A 43 -22.46 4.10 -0.19
CA MET A 43 -23.92 4.20 -0.37
C MET A 43 -24.35 4.23 -1.84
N HIS A 44 -23.43 4.53 -2.76
CA HIS A 44 -23.68 4.54 -4.21
C HIS A 44 -22.98 3.38 -4.94
N ALA A 45 -22.25 2.53 -4.20
CA ALA A 45 -21.56 1.39 -4.75
C ALA A 45 -22.36 0.09 -4.55
N VAL A 46 -22.54 -0.67 -5.63
CA VAL A 46 -23.29 -1.94 -5.64
C VAL A 46 -22.34 -3.11 -5.82
N LEU A 47 -22.31 -4.01 -4.85
CA LEU A 47 -21.71 -5.33 -5.00
C LEU A 47 -22.72 -6.25 -5.66
N ARG A 48 -22.32 -6.85 -6.79
CA ARG A 48 -23.05 -7.94 -7.44
C ARG A 48 -22.25 -9.21 -7.24
N VAL A 49 -22.89 -10.22 -6.69
CA VAL A 49 -22.31 -11.56 -6.55
C VAL A 49 -23.06 -12.48 -7.49
N ALA A 50 -22.32 -13.18 -8.35
CA ALA A 50 -22.89 -14.10 -9.32
C ALA A 50 -22.20 -15.46 -9.19
N VAL A 51 -22.97 -16.52 -9.43
CA VAL A 51 -22.47 -17.88 -9.55
C VAL A 51 -22.37 -18.20 -11.03
N VAL A 52 -21.21 -18.71 -11.44
CA VAL A 52 -20.90 -19.07 -12.81
C VAL A 52 -20.75 -20.59 -12.89
N ASP A 53 -21.35 -21.20 -13.91
CA ASP A 53 -21.11 -22.61 -14.21
C ASP A 53 -19.85 -22.75 -15.09
N GLU A 54 -18.78 -23.29 -14.50
CA GLU A 54 -17.50 -23.49 -15.19
C GLU A 54 -17.59 -24.48 -16.36
N ALA A 55 -18.49 -25.46 -16.30
CA ALA A 55 -18.67 -26.43 -17.40
C ALA A 55 -19.32 -25.75 -18.61
N ALA A 56 -20.28 -24.86 -18.37
CA ALA A 56 -20.81 -23.97 -19.39
C ALA A 56 -19.75 -22.96 -19.86
N ALA A 57 -18.77 -22.63 -19.00
CA ALA A 57 -17.70 -21.69 -19.30
C ALA A 57 -16.65 -22.16 -20.28
N ALA A 58 -16.29 -23.44 -20.21
CA ALA A 58 -15.28 -24.04 -21.07
C ALA A 58 -15.65 -24.05 -22.57
N GLY A 59 -16.92 -23.78 -22.93
CA GLY A 59 -17.43 -23.81 -24.31
C GLY A 59 -17.94 -22.48 -24.87
N ALA A 60 -17.94 -21.38 -24.11
CA ALA A 60 -18.55 -20.11 -24.52
C ALA A 60 -17.61 -18.91 -24.35
N SER A 61 -17.74 -17.94 -25.26
CA SER A 61 -16.98 -16.68 -25.27
C SER A 61 -17.20 -15.89 -23.96
N LEU A 62 -16.12 -15.30 -23.41
CA LEU A 62 -16.14 -14.47 -22.18
C LEU A 62 -17.36 -13.52 -22.17
N GLY A 63 -18.33 -13.78 -21.29
CA GLY A 63 -19.55 -12.99 -21.19
C GLY A 63 -20.54 -13.53 -20.16
N SER A 64 -21.59 -12.76 -19.87
CA SER A 64 -22.66 -13.05 -18.90
C SER A 64 -23.49 -14.32 -19.18
N ASP A 65 -23.23 -15.03 -20.28
CA ASP A 65 -24.00 -16.19 -20.75
C ASP A 65 -23.80 -17.46 -19.93
N GLN A 66 -23.03 -17.39 -18.83
CA GLN A 66 -22.67 -18.52 -17.98
C GLN A 66 -23.07 -18.31 -16.51
N GLU A 67 -23.63 -17.14 -16.20
CA GLU A 67 -24.18 -16.88 -14.88
C GLU A 67 -25.45 -17.72 -14.67
N VAL A 68 -25.47 -18.52 -13.61
CA VAL A 68 -26.65 -19.34 -13.29
C VAL A 68 -27.53 -18.70 -12.22
N ALA A 69 -26.95 -17.87 -11.36
CA ALA A 69 -27.65 -17.15 -10.33
C ALA A 69 -26.88 -15.91 -9.87
N TYR A 70 -27.57 -14.92 -9.30
CA TYR A 70 -26.92 -13.72 -8.76
C TYR A 70 -27.70 -13.12 -7.58
N ASP A 71 -27.04 -12.25 -6.82
CA ASP A 71 -27.69 -11.27 -5.95
C ASP A 71 -26.93 -9.94 -5.98
N THR A 72 -27.59 -8.88 -5.53
CA THR A 72 -26.98 -7.54 -5.45
C THR A 72 -27.23 -6.90 -4.10
N CYS A 73 -26.25 -6.13 -3.63
CA CYS A 73 -26.38 -5.32 -2.42
C CYS A 73 -25.61 -4.01 -2.56
N VAL A 74 -26.07 -2.98 -1.84
CA VAL A 74 -25.32 -1.73 -1.71
C VAL A 74 -24.23 -1.95 -0.65
N LEU A 75 -22.99 -1.59 -0.95
CA LEU A 75 -21.87 -1.80 -0.03
C LEU A 75 -22.10 -1.09 1.32
N GLY A 76 -22.63 0.12 1.29
CA GLY A 76 -22.89 0.93 2.49
C GLY A 76 -23.98 0.38 3.41
N VAL A 77 -24.77 -0.62 2.98
CA VAL A 77 -25.79 -1.26 3.85
C VAL A 77 -25.36 -2.63 4.39
N LEU A 78 -24.19 -3.13 3.96
CA LEU A 78 -23.66 -4.37 4.48
C LEU A 78 -23.33 -4.23 5.97
N ARG A 79 -23.61 -5.29 6.72
CA ARG A 79 -23.30 -5.37 8.15
C ARG A 79 -22.21 -6.39 8.36
N GLU A 80 -21.26 -6.07 9.21
CA GLU A 80 -20.14 -6.95 9.59
C GLU A 80 -20.62 -8.31 10.14
N GLY A 81 -19.82 -9.37 9.94
CA GLY A 81 -20.07 -10.74 10.37
C GLY A 81 -20.66 -11.63 9.28
N TYR A 82 -21.18 -12.80 9.66
CA TYR A 82 -21.76 -13.75 8.71
C TYR A 82 -23.08 -13.27 8.13
N ARG A 83 -23.20 -13.29 6.80
CA ARG A 83 -24.36 -12.84 6.02
C ARG A 83 -24.71 -13.85 4.95
N VAL A 84 -25.98 -13.83 4.59
CA VAL A 84 -26.54 -14.72 3.57
C VAL A 84 -27.10 -13.87 2.43
N PHE A 85 -26.65 -14.16 1.21
CA PHE A 85 -27.27 -13.67 -0.01
C PHE A 85 -28.26 -14.70 -0.51
N GLN A 86 -29.52 -14.29 -0.71
CA GLN A 86 -30.53 -15.15 -1.32
C GLN A 86 -30.48 -14.95 -2.83
N LEU A 87 -29.96 -15.95 -3.53
CA LEU A 87 -29.68 -15.84 -4.94
C LEU A 87 -30.97 -15.84 -5.78
N ARG A 88 -30.85 -15.25 -6.96
CA ARG A 88 -31.92 -15.02 -7.92
C ARG A 88 -31.53 -15.58 -9.27
N SER A 89 -32.52 -16.01 -10.03
CA SER A 89 -32.34 -16.32 -11.44
C SER A 89 -31.96 -15.06 -12.21
N LEU A 90 -31.42 -15.22 -13.42
CA LEU A 90 -31.15 -14.10 -14.32
C LEU A 90 -32.38 -13.23 -14.65
N ARG A 91 -33.60 -13.74 -14.39
CA ARG A 91 -34.85 -13.00 -14.54
C ARG A 91 -35.24 -12.21 -13.29
N GLY A 92 -34.42 -12.23 -12.24
CA GLY A 92 -34.62 -11.55 -10.97
C GLY A 92 -35.52 -12.29 -9.96
N THR A 93 -36.02 -13.47 -10.31
CA THR A 93 -36.84 -14.29 -9.40
C THR A 93 -35.96 -14.95 -8.35
N ARG A 94 -36.35 -14.91 -7.08
CA ARG A 94 -35.65 -15.65 -6.03
C ARG A 94 -35.67 -17.14 -6.34
N ILE A 95 -34.54 -17.80 -6.10
CA ILE A 95 -34.44 -19.25 -6.21
C ILE A 95 -34.54 -19.81 -4.79
N ASP A 96 -35.52 -20.69 -4.56
CA ASP A 96 -35.68 -21.33 -3.27
C ASP A 96 -34.48 -22.23 -2.98
N SER A 97 -34.03 -22.24 -1.72
CA SER A 97 -32.88 -23.02 -1.27
C SER A 97 -31.53 -22.69 -1.93
N CYS A 98 -31.41 -21.56 -2.63
CA CYS A 98 -30.17 -21.10 -3.25
C CYS A 98 -29.59 -19.91 -2.48
N TYR A 99 -28.59 -20.18 -1.65
CA TYR A 99 -28.03 -19.21 -0.73
C TYR A 99 -26.50 -19.19 -0.81
N LEU A 100 -25.91 -18.01 -0.71
CA LEU A 100 -24.47 -17.85 -0.50
C LEU A 100 -24.24 -17.32 0.91
N LEU A 101 -23.50 -18.09 1.71
CA LEU A 101 -23.02 -17.66 3.02
C LEU A 101 -21.64 -17.02 2.86
N CYS A 102 -21.45 -15.82 3.41
CA CYS A 102 -20.15 -15.16 3.44
C CYS A 102 -19.90 -14.49 4.79
N HIS A 103 -18.63 -14.23 5.07
CA HIS A 103 -18.22 -13.38 6.19
C HIS A 103 -17.88 -11.99 5.65
N VAL A 104 -18.54 -10.95 6.18
CA VAL A 104 -18.27 -9.55 5.84
C VAL A 104 -17.39 -8.95 6.91
N ALA A 105 -16.20 -8.48 6.53
CA ALA A 105 -15.36 -7.63 7.36
C ALA A 105 -15.41 -6.20 6.81
N LEU A 106 -15.67 -5.21 7.68
CA LEU A 106 -15.69 -3.81 7.31
C LEU A 106 -14.42 -3.13 7.82
N GLY A 107 -13.81 -2.31 6.99
CA GLY A 107 -12.63 -1.53 7.35
C GLY A 107 -12.63 -0.18 6.67
N SER A 108 -11.94 0.79 7.27
CA SER A 108 -11.65 2.08 6.65
C SER A 108 -10.29 2.01 5.98
N GLN A 109 -10.22 2.20 4.67
CA GLN A 109 -8.95 2.46 4.01
C GLN A 109 -8.65 3.95 4.11
N VAL A 110 -7.65 4.31 4.89
CA VAL A 110 -7.08 5.66 4.86
C VAL A 110 -6.27 5.74 3.57
N ASN A 111 -6.48 6.77 2.75
CA ASN A 111 -5.75 6.96 1.50
C ASN A 111 -4.24 7.08 1.82
N ALA A 112 -3.48 6.00 1.63
CA ALA A 112 -2.03 5.97 1.83
C ALA A 112 -1.27 7.03 1.00
N TRP A 113 -1.93 7.61 -0.01
CA TRP A 113 -1.41 8.70 -0.83
C TRP A 113 -1.16 10.00 -0.05
N VAL A 114 -1.98 10.30 0.97
CA VAL A 114 -1.79 11.51 1.81
C VAL A 114 -0.52 11.36 2.63
N ASP A 115 -0.29 10.17 3.21
CA ASP A 115 0.93 9.88 3.95
C ASP A 115 2.17 9.84 3.04
N GLN A 116 2.02 9.43 1.77
CA GLN A 116 3.13 9.36 0.84
C GLN A 116 3.62 10.74 0.39
N GLN A 117 2.73 11.70 0.12
CA GLN A 117 3.12 13.08 -0.18
C GLN A 117 3.71 13.78 1.05
N GLN A 118 3.15 13.53 2.24
CA GLN A 118 3.66 14.10 3.48
C GLN A 118 5.03 13.50 3.83
N ALA A 119 5.21 12.18 3.65
CA ALA A 119 6.50 11.51 3.81
C ALA A 119 7.54 11.97 2.78
N VAL A 120 7.16 12.18 1.52
CA VAL A 120 8.05 12.74 0.49
C VAL A 120 8.43 14.18 0.81
N ALA A 121 7.52 14.99 1.34
CA ALA A 121 7.81 16.35 1.79
C ALA A 121 8.72 16.37 3.04
N THR A 122 8.51 15.48 4.00
CA THR A 122 9.39 15.34 5.16
C THR A 122 10.78 14.85 4.74
N LEU A 123 10.85 13.90 3.81
CA LEU A 123 12.11 13.38 3.28
C LEU A 123 12.88 14.44 2.48
N SER A 124 12.20 15.25 1.67
CA SER A 124 12.86 16.30 0.90
C SER A 124 13.43 17.39 1.82
N HIS A 125 12.70 17.75 2.89
CA HIS A 125 13.18 18.67 3.91
C HIS A 125 14.44 18.14 4.61
N THR A 126 14.44 16.88 5.07
CA THR A 126 15.60 16.29 5.76
C THR A 126 16.81 16.14 4.85
N VAL A 127 16.62 15.80 3.57
CA VAL A 127 17.70 15.77 2.58
C VAL A 127 18.31 17.16 2.36
N SER A 128 17.48 18.21 2.29
CA SER A 128 17.96 19.59 2.15
C SER A 128 18.77 20.03 3.36
N GLU A 129 18.32 19.70 4.57
CA GLU A 129 18.99 20.02 5.83
C GLU A 129 20.34 19.30 5.94
N CYS A 130 20.39 18.00 5.65
CA CYS A 130 21.63 17.23 5.62
C CYS A 130 22.62 17.79 4.60
N ARG A 131 22.14 18.19 3.42
CA ARG A 131 22.99 18.76 2.36
C ARG A 131 23.60 20.10 2.77
N ALA A 132 22.85 20.95 3.47
CA ALA A 132 23.37 22.20 4.02
C ALA A 132 24.47 21.93 5.07
N ARG A 133 24.21 21.00 6.01
CA ARG A 133 25.21 20.61 7.03
C ARG A 133 26.49 20.04 6.44
N ILE A 134 26.39 19.27 5.36
CA ILE A 134 27.57 18.75 4.65
C ILE A 134 28.39 19.92 4.10
N GLY A 135 27.75 20.90 3.44
CA GLY A 135 28.44 22.08 2.93
C GLY A 135 29.12 22.92 4.03
N ASP A 136 28.47 23.10 5.18
CA ASP A 136 29.05 23.82 6.32
C ASP A 136 30.27 23.08 6.91
N LEU A 137 30.20 21.75 7.01
CA LEU A 137 31.30 20.91 7.50
C LEU A 137 32.48 20.88 6.52
N GLU A 138 32.21 20.81 5.21
CA GLU A 138 33.23 20.88 4.16
C GLU A 138 33.94 22.25 4.20
N ALA A 139 33.19 23.35 4.34
CA ALA A 139 33.76 24.69 4.46
C ALA A 139 34.60 24.86 5.73
N ALA A 140 34.16 24.30 6.86
CA ALA A 140 34.92 24.32 8.11
C ALA A 140 36.22 23.50 8.02
N LEU A 141 36.20 22.38 7.30
CA LEU A 141 37.38 21.55 7.06
C LEU A 141 38.41 22.27 6.18
N GLU A 142 37.97 22.93 5.10
CA GLU A 142 38.85 23.75 4.26
C GLU A 142 39.44 24.94 5.03
N ALA A 143 38.65 25.62 5.86
CA ALA A 143 39.15 26.70 6.71
C ALA A 143 40.18 26.21 7.74
N ALA A 144 40.01 25.00 8.29
CA ALA A 144 40.97 24.39 9.22
C ALA A 144 42.25 23.88 8.51
N SER A 145 42.17 23.53 7.23
CA SER A 145 43.30 23.17 6.37
C SER A 145 44.23 24.37 6.08
N CYS A 146 43.69 25.59 6.06
CA CYS A 146 44.45 26.82 5.79
C CYS A 146 45.24 27.40 6.98
N VAL A 147 45.45 26.66 8.09
CA VAL A 147 46.28 27.16 9.20
C VAL A 147 47.75 27.29 8.73
N PRO A 148 48.36 28.49 8.73
CA PRO A 148 49.75 28.65 8.37
C PRO A 148 50.65 28.08 9.46
N THR A 149 51.55 27.18 9.08
CA THR A 149 52.64 26.68 9.93
C THR A 149 53.57 27.84 10.29
N VAL A 150 53.31 28.50 11.42
CA VAL A 150 54.19 29.55 11.95
C VAL A 150 55.50 28.89 12.40
N GLY A 151 56.60 29.32 11.78
CA GLY A 151 57.93 28.75 11.95
C GLY A 151 58.42 28.71 13.40
N ALA A 152 59.04 27.58 13.74
CA ALA A 152 59.78 27.41 14.98
C ALA A 152 61.05 28.29 15.00
N PRO A 153 61.35 29.03 16.09
CA PRO A 153 62.64 29.69 16.22
C PRO A 153 63.70 28.68 16.65
N HIS A 154 64.76 28.58 15.86
CA HIS A 154 66.03 27.93 16.20
C HIS A 154 66.73 28.71 17.33
N PRO A 155 67.19 28.07 18.43
CA PRO A 155 68.26 28.63 19.24
C PRO A 155 69.61 28.05 18.78
N SER A 156 70.49 28.97 18.40
CA SER A 156 71.88 28.76 18.02
C SER A 156 72.73 28.38 19.24
N ASN A 157 73.67 27.46 18.99
CA ASN A 157 74.74 27.07 19.93
C ASN A 157 75.61 28.27 20.33
N ALA A 158 75.86 28.42 21.63
CA ALA A 158 77.05 29.07 22.16
C ALA A 158 77.71 28.14 23.19
N ARG A 159 78.99 27.85 22.94
CA ARG A 159 79.90 26.97 23.67
C ARG A 159 80.80 27.82 24.57
N SER A 160 81.40 27.20 25.61
CA SER A 160 82.54 27.65 26.47
C SER A 160 82.09 28.14 27.86
N SER A 161 82.68 27.79 29.01
CA SER A 161 83.78 26.92 29.43
C SER A 161 83.68 26.66 30.94
N GLN A 162 84.43 25.66 31.41
CA GLN A 162 84.68 25.19 32.79
C GLN A 162 84.98 26.24 33.88
N THR A 163 84.68 25.91 35.14
CA THR A 163 85.59 25.81 36.34
C THR A 163 84.72 25.39 37.56
N GLU A 164 85.01 24.26 38.22
CA GLU A 164 85.67 24.14 39.56
C GLU A 164 84.88 24.87 40.67
N SER A 165 84.32 24.21 41.69
CA SER A 165 85.03 23.60 42.84
C SER A 165 84.13 22.69 43.69
N ALA A 166 84.78 21.84 44.49
CA ALA A 166 84.25 20.96 45.51
C ALA A 166 83.78 21.68 46.79
N GLU A 167 82.87 21.05 47.56
CA GLU A 167 82.70 21.10 49.03
C GLU A 167 81.53 20.15 49.38
N ASP A 168 81.75 18.93 49.88
CA ASP A 168 81.96 18.50 51.28
C ASP A 168 80.68 18.52 52.14
N CYS A 169 80.14 17.31 52.40
CA CYS A 169 79.36 16.80 53.55
C CYS A 169 78.40 15.67 53.13
#